data_AF-A0A845KX76-F1
#
_entry.id   AF-A0A845KX76-F1
#
_cell.length_a   1.000
_cell.length_b   1.000
_cell.length_c   1.000
_cell.angle_alpha   90.00
_cell.angle_beta   90.00
_cell.angle_gamma   90.00
#
_symmetry.space_group_name_H-M   'P 1'
#
loop_
_entity.id
_entity.type
_entity.pdbx_description
1 polymer ?
#
loop_
_entity_poly.entity_id
_entity_poly.type
_entity_poly.pdbx_seq_one_letter_code
_entity_poly.pdbx_strand_id
1 'polypeptide(L)'
;MLSERLLKLPGFLYQIGSNYYYLGKWICKKCTDQDATDCVTMYQMCRTGGEEPETRTYFQKIRAFSDFALEVPYNPAKIADDMNMLLESLSEKETTGLLEQIAHLEEDVTKY
;
A
#
# COMPACT_ATOMS: atom_id res chain seq x y z
N MET A 1 -11.67 -12.53 1.22
CA MET A 1 -10.55 -12.65 0.25
C MET A 1 -9.64 -11.44 0.40
N LEU A 2 -8.36 -11.53 -0.02
CA LEU A 2 -7.37 -10.45 0.19
C LEU A 2 -7.77 -9.14 -0.51
N SER A 3 -8.33 -9.24 -1.72
CA SER A 3 -8.89 -8.10 -2.46
C SER A 3 -9.99 -7.37 -1.68
N GLU A 4 -10.93 -8.08 -1.07
CA GLU A 4 -12.00 -7.48 -0.27
C GLU A 4 -11.48 -6.68 0.93
N ARG A 5 -10.34 -7.10 1.51
CA ARG A 5 -9.69 -6.39 2.62
C ARG A 5 -9.04 -5.11 2.11
N LEU A 6 -8.25 -5.20 1.04
CA LEU A 6 -7.62 -4.03 0.40
C LEU A 6 -8.65 -3.00 -0.11
N LEU A 7 -9.77 -3.45 -0.68
CA LEU A 7 -10.84 -2.57 -1.18
C LEU A 7 -11.62 -1.84 -0.07
N LYS A 8 -11.44 -2.22 1.20
CA LYS A 8 -11.98 -1.49 2.37
C LYS A 8 -10.99 -0.50 2.96
N LEU A 9 -9.70 -0.66 2.67
CA LEU A 9 -8.64 0.19 3.17
C LEU A 9 -8.48 1.45 2.31
N PRO A 10 -7.98 2.55 2.89
CA PRO A 10 -7.59 3.70 2.12
C PRO A 10 -6.39 3.35 1.20
N GLY A 11 -6.13 4.17 0.19
CA GLY A 11 -4.98 3.99 -0.67
C GLY A 11 -3.67 4.04 0.14
N PHE A 12 -2.80 3.06 -0.08
CA PHE A 12 -1.45 3.02 0.47
C PHE A 12 -0.49 2.37 -0.53
N LEU A 13 0.81 2.59 -0.34
CA LEU A 13 1.85 2.04 -1.21
C LEU A 13 2.45 0.78 -0.59
N TYR A 14 2.42 -0.33 -1.32
CA TYR A 14 2.91 -1.63 -0.88
C TYR A 14 4.04 -2.11 -1.77
N GLN A 15 5.03 -2.76 -1.18
CA GLN A 15 6.07 -3.46 -1.91
C GLN A 15 5.62 -4.89 -2.22
N ILE A 16 5.70 -5.28 -3.49
CA ILE A 16 5.40 -6.63 -3.98
C ILE A 16 6.54 -7.06 -4.89
N GLY A 17 7.34 -8.03 -4.43
CA GLY A 17 8.57 -8.43 -5.10
C GLY A 17 9.53 -7.24 -5.25
N SER A 18 9.96 -6.96 -6.48
CA SER A 18 10.81 -5.80 -6.81
C SER A 18 10.02 -4.55 -7.23
N ASN A 19 8.69 -4.59 -7.17
CA ASN A 19 7.82 -3.52 -7.61
C ASN A 19 7.05 -2.92 -6.43
N TYR A 20 6.46 -1.75 -6.66
CA TYR A 20 5.59 -1.07 -5.70
C TYR A 20 4.24 -0.77 -6.33
N TYR A 21 3.18 -0.90 -5.56
CA TYR A 21 1.81 -0.71 -6.03
C TYR A 21 1.00 0.10 -5.03
N TYR A 22 0.34 1.15 -5.52
CA TYR A 22 -0.71 1.79 -4.78
C TYR A 22 -1.95 0.92 -4.82
N LEU A 23 -2.39 0.46 -3.65
CA LEU A 23 -3.55 -0.42 -3.51
C LEU A 23 -4.51 0.17 -2.46
N GLY A 24 -5.80 0.09 -2.73
CA GLY A 24 -6.85 0.47 -1.79
C GLY A 24 -8.19 0.62 -2.49
N LYS A 25 -9.21 1.06 -1.75
CA LYS A 25 -10.57 1.28 -2.27
C LYS A 25 -10.63 2.08 -3.57
N TRP A 26 -9.77 3.08 -3.69
CA TRP A 26 -9.84 4.11 -4.73
C TRP A 26 -8.72 3.99 -5.77
N ILE A 27 -7.89 2.94 -5.66
CA ILE A 27 -6.66 2.84 -6.46
C ILE A 27 -6.17 1.39 -6.55
N CYS A 28 -5.81 0.98 -7.75
CA CYS A 28 -4.98 -0.20 -8.00
C CYS A 28 -4.01 0.15 -9.14
N LYS A 29 -2.78 0.54 -8.81
CA LYS A 29 -1.84 1.07 -9.80
C LYS A 29 -0.40 0.81 -9.42
N LYS A 30 0.42 0.40 -10.39
CA LYS A 30 1.87 0.32 -10.22
C LYS A 30 2.47 1.71 -9.95
N CYS A 31 3.30 1.83 -8.94
CA CYS A 31 4.07 3.03 -8.64
C CYS A 31 5.36 3.07 -9.46
N THR A 32 5.67 4.25 -10.00
CA THR A 32 6.90 4.55 -10.73
C THR A 32 7.61 5.77 -10.17
N ASP A 33 7.12 6.32 -9.05
CA ASP A 33 7.66 7.49 -8.38
C ASP A 33 8.70 7.04 -7.35
N GLN A 34 9.95 7.41 -7.57
CA GLN A 34 11.06 6.99 -6.71
C GLN A 34 10.95 7.56 -5.30
N ASP A 35 10.52 8.82 -5.16
CA ASP A 35 10.40 9.47 -3.85
C ASP A 35 9.35 8.76 -2.99
N ALA A 36 8.27 8.30 -3.63
CA ALA A 36 7.25 7.50 -2.96
C ALA A 36 7.78 6.12 -2.53
N THR A 37 8.56 5.44 -3.38
CA THR A 37 9.14 4.13 -3.04
C THR A 37 10.22 4.21 -1.96
N ASP A 38 11.00 5.29 -1.94
CA ASP A 38 12.00 5.54 -0.90
C ASP A 38 11.31 5.79 0.44
N CYS A 39 10.19 6.50 0.45
CA CYS A 39 9.37 6.67 1.66
C CYS A 39 8.86 5.32 2.22
N VAL A 40 8.51 4.35 1.38
CA VAL A 40 8.11 3.01 1.84
C VAL A 40 9.28 2.28 2.50
N THR A 41 10.46 2.34 1.90
CA THR A 41 11.66 1.72 2.47
C THR A 41 11.97 2.33 3.84
N MET A 42 11.96 3.66 3.93
CA MET A 42 12.20 4.36 5.20
C MET A 42 11.13 4.05 6.25
N TYR A 43 9.85 4.03 5.85
CA TYR A 43 8.74 3.64 6.73
C TYR A 43 8.95 2.24 7.32
N GLN A 44 9.27 1.24 6.48
CA GLN A 44 9.51 -0.13 6.94
C GLN A 44 10.72 -0.23 7.89
N MET A 45 11.80 0.48 7.59
CA MET A 45 13.00 0.53 8.44
C MET A 45 12.70 1.16 9.80
N CYS A 46 12.12 2.37 9.82
CA CYS A 46 11.79 3.09 11.05
C CYS A 46 10.78 2.31 11.90
N ARG A 47 9.77 1.69 11.28
CA ARG A 47 8.81 0.83 11.98
C ARG A 47 9.51 -0.34 12.66
N THR A 48 10.39 -1.02 11.95
CA THR A 48 11.15 -2.16 12.49
C THR A 48 12.08 -1.73 13.63
N GLY A 49 12.63 -0.51 13.55
CA GLY A 49 13.48 0.08 14.58
C GLY A 49 12.73 0.65 15.79
N GLY A 50 11.40 0.76 15.73
CA GLY A 50 10.60 1.42 16.78
C GLY A 50 10.78 2.95 16.81
N GLU A 51 11.21 3.54 15.71
CA GLU A 51 11.43 4.99 15.54
C GLU A 51 10.08 5.67 15.24
N GLU A 52 9.27 5.87 16.29
CA GLU A 52 7.88 6.34 16.18
C GLU A 52 7.71 7.69 15.44
N PRO A 53 8.49 8.75 15.72
CA PRO A 53 8.34 10.03 15.01
C PRO A 53 8.59 9.91 13.50
N GLU A 54 9.62 9.16 13.12
CA GLU A 54 10.01 8.92 11.75
C GLU A 54 9.01 8.01 11.04
N THR A 55 8.58 6.93 11.71
CA THR A 55 7.52 6.02 11.22
C THR A 55 6.27 6.80 10.86
N ARG A 56 5.79 7.65 11.77
CA ARG A 56 4.65 8.54 11.53
C ARG A 56 4.88 9.48 10.34
N THR A 57 6.07 10.07 10.25
CA THR A 57 6.41 11.02 9.17
C THR A 57 6.34 10.35 7.80
N TYR A 58 6.98 9.19 7.64
CA TYR A 58 6.96 8.47 6.37
C TYR A 58 5.58 7.89 6.06
N PHE A 59 4.86 7.41 7.07
CA PHE A 59 3.47 6.98 6.92
C PHE A 59 2.59 8.09 6.32
N GLN A 60 2.65 9.30 6.87
CA GLN A 60 1.89 10.44 6.37
C GLN A 60 2.30 10.86 4.95
N LYS A 61 3.60 10.80 4.62
CA LYS A 61 4.08 11.03 3.25
C LYS A 61 3.49 10.01 2.27
N ILE A 62 3.51 8.72 2.60
CA ILE A 62 2.96 7.67 1.74
C ILE A 62 1.44 7.87 1.53
N ARG A 63 0.71 8.24 2.59
CA ARG A 63 -0.72 8.58 2.48
C ARG A 63 -0.94 9.75 1.52
N ALA A 64 -0.14 10.81 1.62
CA ALA A 64 -0.20 11.94 0.70
C ALA A 64 0.07 11.53 -0.75
N PHE A 65 1.12 10.76 -1.03
CA PHE A 65 1.39 10.23 -2.37
C PHE A 65 0.20 9.39 -2.90
N SER A 66 -0.40 8.57 -2.04
CA SER A 66 -1.54 7.73 -2.40
C SER A 66 -2.78 8.55 -2.76
N ASP A 67 -3.02 9.66 -2.06
CA ASP A 67 -4.14 10.58 -2.33
C ASP A 67 -3.97 11.34 -3.66
N PHE A 68 -2.74 11.53 -4.15
CA PHE A 68 -2.47 12.08 -5.49
C PHE A 68 -2.54 11.03 -6.60
N ALA A 69 -2.41 9.74 -6.27
CA ALA A 69 -2.36 8.68 -7.25
C ALA A 69 -3.75 8.11 -7.61
N LEU A 70 -4.82 8.56 -6.93
CA LEU A 70 -6.18 8.04 -7.03
C LEU A 70 -6.69 7.93 -8.48
N GLU A 71 -7.52 6.93 -8.73
CA GLU A 71 -8.17 6.80 -10.03
C GLU A 71 -9.34 7.79 -10.15
N VAL A 72 -9.23 8.75 -11.06
CA VAL A 72 -10.22 9.81 -11.30
C VAL A 72 -10.63 9.82 -12.78
N PRO A 73 -11.93 9.64 -13.11
CA PRO A 73 -13.04 9.40 -12.19
C PRO A 73 -12.96 8.01 -11.51
N TYR A 74 -13.53 7.89 -10.32
CA TYR A 74 -13.55 6.63 -9.57
C TYR A 74 -14.27 5.52 -10.33
N ASN A 75 -13.57 4.40 -10.58
CA ASN A 75 -14.09 3.21 -11.26
C ASN A 75 -13.93 1.95 -10.40
N PRO A 76 -14.90 1.63 -9.52
CA PRO A 76 -14.79 0.49 -8.60
C PRO A 76 -14.68 -0.86 -9.30
N ALA A 77 -15.34 -1.04 -10.45
CA ALA A 77 -15.32 -2.31 -11.17
C ALA A 77 -13.92 -2.58 -11.71
N LYS A 78 -13.32 -1.60 -12.41
CA LYS A 78 -11.95 -1.71 -12.91
C LYS A 78 -10.95 -1.90 -11.78
N ILE A 79 -11.05 -1.15 -10.68
CA ILE A 79 -10.15 -1.29 -9.54
C ILE A 79 -10.23 -2.70 -8.94
N ALA A 80 -11.44 -3.26 -8.80
CA ALA A 80 -11.61 -4.61 -8.28
C ALA A 80 -11.03 -5.68 -9.24
N ASP A 81 -11.23 -5.54 -10.54
CA ASP A 81 -10.70 -6.45 -11.55
C ASP A 81 -9.16 -6.40 -11.59
N ASP A 82 -8.58 -5.20 -11.62
CA ASP A 82 -7.13 -4.99 -11.60
C ASP A 82 -6.50 -5.56 -10.30
N MET A 83 -7.19 -5.35 -9.16
CA MET A 83 -6.76 -5.88 -7.86
C MET A 83 -6.76 -7.41 -7.86
N ASN A 84 -7.84 -8.04 -8.34
CA ASN A 84 -7.91 -9.50 -8.39
C ASN A 84 -6.83 -10.08 -9.31
N MET A 85 -6.66 -9.50 -10.51
CA MET A 85 -5.62 -9.94 -11.46
C MET A 85 -4.21 -9.83 -10.87
N LEU A 86 -3.91 -8.74 -10.17
CA LEU A 86 -2.63 -8.57 -9.47
C LEU A 86 -2.45 -9.65 -8.41
N LEU A 87 -3.44 -9.84 -7.54
CA LEU A 87 -3.36 -10.75 -6.40
C LEU A 87 -3.28 -12.23 -6.81
N GLU A 88 -3.96 -12.63 -7.89
CA GLU A 88 -3.89 -13.99 -8.45
C GLU A 88 -2.52 -14.33 -9.03
N SER A 89 -1.75 -13.31 -9.42
CA SER A 89 -0.40 -13.48 -9.97
C SER A 89 0.70 -13.62 -8.91
N LEU A 90 0.39 -13.36 -7.64
CA LEU A 90 1.38 -13.33 -6.57
C LEU A 90 1.85 -14.73 -6.18
N SER A 91 3.15 -14.86 -5.93
CA SER A 91 3.69 -16.02 -5.24
C SER A 91 3.23 -16.07 -3.78
N GLU A 92 3.38 -17.23 -3.14
CA GLU A 92 3.09 -17.38 -1.70
C GLU A 92 3.93 -16.40 -0.86
N LYS A 93 5.21 -16.24 -1.20
CA LYS A 93 6.11 -15.31 -0.51
C LYS A 93 5.64 -13.86 -0.62
N GLU A 94 5.24 -13.43 -1.81
CA GLU A 94 4.72 -12.08 -2.04
C GLU A 94 3.39 -11.86 -1.33
N THR A 95 2.53 -12.88 -1.30
CA THR A 95 1.25 -12.84 -0.60
C THR A 95 1.45 -12.68 0.91
N THR A 96 2.37 -13.44 1.51
CA THR A 96 2.70 -13.31 2.94
C THR A 96 3.27 -11.92 3.25
N GLY A 97 4.22 -11.44 2.45
CA GLY A 97 4.80 -10.10 2.65
C GLY A 97 3.79 -8.98 2.48
N LEU A 98 2.80 -9.13 1.60
CA LEU A 98 1.71 -8.18 1.45
C LEU A 98 0.76 -8.21 2.67
N LEU A 99 0.44 -9.39 3.19
CA LEU A 99 -0.41 -9.54 4.39
C LEU A 99 0.20 -8.88 5.62
N GLU A 100 1.52 -9.00 5.81
CA GLU A 100 2.26 -8.33 6.88
C GLU A 100 2.18 -6.79 6.76
N GLN A 101 2.42 -6.27 5.56
CA GLN A 101 2.32 -4.83 5.30
C GLN A 101 0.89 -4.30 5.53
N ILE A 102 -0.14 -5.07 5.16
CA ILE A 102 -1.54 -4.69 5.43
C ILE A 102 -1.82 -4.67 6.94
N ALA A 103 -1.30 -5.63 7.71
CA ALA A 103 -1.46 -5.62 9.16
C ALA A 103 -0.80 -4.38 9.80
N HIS A 104 0.40 -4.00 9.34
CA HIS A 104 1.05 -2.76 9.76
C HIS A 104 0.23 -1.51 9.42
N LEU A 105 -0.34 -1.43 8.22
CA LEU A 105 -1.20 -0.33 7.83
C LEU A 105 -2.44 -0.25 8.74
N GLU A 106 -3.10 -1.37 8.99
CA GLU A 106 -4.30 -1.41 9.83
C GLU A 106 -4.01 -0.92 11.25
N GLU A 107 -2.85 -1.27 11.81
CA GLU A 107 -2.40 -0.75 13.10
C GLU A 107 -2.15 0.76 13.03
N ASP A 108 -1.38 1.22 12.05
CA ASP A 108 -0.93 2.61 11.98
C ASP A 108 -2.02 3.60 11.59
N VAL A 109 -3.01 3.19 10.78
CA VAL A 109 -4.20 4.00 10.48
C VAL A 109 -4.98 4.34 11.75
N THR A 110 -4.95 3.46 12.76
CA THR A 110 -5.60 3.74 14.05
C THR A 110 -4.76 4.60 14.99
N LYS A 111 -3.46 4.70 14.72
CA LYS A 111 -2.47 5.35 15.59
C LYS A 111 -2.16 6.79 15.18
N TYR A 112 -2.14 7.10 13.88
CA TYR A 112 -1.63 8.37 13.34
C TYR A 112 -2.69 9.23 12.64
#